data_AF-A0A7V8PLW0-F1
#
_entry.id   AF-A0A7V8PLW0-F1
#
_cell.length_a   1.000
_cell.length_b   1.000
_cell.length_c   1.000
_cell.angle_alpha   90.00
_cell.angle_beta   90.00
_cell.angle_gamma   90.00
#
_symmetry.space_group_name_H-M   'P 1'
#
loop_
_entity.id
_entity.type
_entity.pdbx_description
1 polymer ?
#
loop_
_entity_poly.entity_id
_entity_poly.type
_entity_poly.pdbx_seq_one_letter_code
_entity_poly.pdbx_strand_id
1 'polypeptide(L)'
;MAANAFVRARIDENLKNEAAEVLASMGLTVSDLVRITLTKVAKEKALPFDMHVPNKLTAQTMADSEKGVDVHTAKDAADLFDKLGI
;
A
#
# COMPACT_ATOMS: atom_id res chain seq x y z
N MET A 1 11.25 -32.28 -3.48
CA MET A 1 11.85 -31.17 -4.26
C MET A 1 11.15 -29.89 -3.86
N ALA A 2 11.88 -28.82 -3.52
CA ALA A 2 11.25 -27.52 -3.33
C ALA A 2 10.65 -27.08 -4.68
N ALA A 3 9.36 -26.79 -4.72
CA ALA A 3 8.71 -26.30 -5.93
C ALA A 3 9.20 -24.85 -6.16
N ASN A 4 10.11 -24.68 -7.11
CA ASN A 4 10.62 -23.35 -7.48
C ASN A 4 9.66 -22.71 -8.49
N ALA A 5 9.14 -21.53 -8.15
CA ALA A 5 8.32 -20.71 -9.03
C ALA A 5 9.04 -19.39 -9.37
N PHE A 6 8.69 -18.79 -10.52
CA PHE A 6 9.28 -17.54 -10.98
C PHE A 6 8.32 -16.37 -10.77
N VAL A 7 8.85 -15.23 -10.36
CA VAL A 7 8.17 -13.94 -10.42
C VAL A 7 8.63 -13.22 -11.69
N ARG A 8 7.69 -12.85 -12.56
CA ARG A 8 7.95 -12.06 -13.77
C ARG A 8 7.06 -10.83 -13.74
N ALA A 9 7.66 -9.65 -13.73
CA ALA A 9 6.96 -8.37 -13.77
C ALA A 9 7.55 -7.53 -14.91
N ARG A 10 6.68 -6.86 -15.69
CA ARG A 10 7.13 -5.81 -16.61
C ARG A 10 7.44 -4.57 -15.79
N ILE A 11 8.56 -3.94 -16.11
CA ILE A 11 9.02 -2.71 -15.47
C ILE A 11 9.73 -1.87 -16.53
N ASP A 12 9.71 -0.56 -16.36
CA ASP A 12 10.55 0.35 -17.14
C ASP A 12 12.04 0.02 -16.96
N GLU A 13 12.81 0.09 -18.04
CA GLU A 13 14.22 -0.31 -18.03
C GLU A 13 15.08 0.65 -17.19
N ASN A 14 14.83 1.96 -17.29
CA ASN A 14 15.57 2.95 -16.52
C ASN A 14 15.28 2.80 -15.03
N LEU A 15 14.00 2.63 -14.66
CA LEU A 15 13.60 2.39 -13.29
C LEU A 15 14.23 1.12 -12.71
N LYS A 16 14.30 0.04 -13.49
CA LYS A 16 14.94 -1.21 -13.08
C LYS A 16 16.44 -0.99 -12.80
N ASN A 17 17.12 -0.26 -13.67
CA ASN A 17 18.56 -0.03 -13.54
C ASN A 17 18.88 0.85 -12.33
N GLU A 18 18.14 1.95 -12.14
CA GLU A 18 18.27 2.83 -10.97
C GLU A 18 18.03 2.07 -9.66
N ALA A 19 16.94 1.29 -9.60
CA ALA A 19 16.65 0.47 -8.43
C ALA A 19 17.74 -0.58 -8.16
N ALA A 20 18.32 -1.18 -9.22
CA ALA A 20 19.39 -2.16 -9.08
C ALA A 20 20.68 -1.53 -8.54
N GLU A 21 21.03 -0.31 -8.95
CA GLU A 21 22.19 0.42 -8.43
C GLU A 21 22.04 0.75 -6.94
N VAL A 22 20.87 1.27 -6.54
CA VAL A 22 20.57 1.55 -5.13
C VAL A 22 20.65 0.28 -4.29
N LEU A 23 20.05 -0.82 -4.74
CA LEU A 23 20.10 -2.10 -4.03
C LEU A 23 21.51 -2.67 -3.97
N ALA A 24 22.31 -2.55 -5.03
CA ALA A 24 23.69 -3.00 -5.06
C ALA A 24 24.55 -2.27 -4.03
N SER A 25 24.29 -0.98 -3.78
CA SER A 25 24.96 -0.23 -2.70
C SER A 25 24.69 -0.81 -1.30
N MET A 26 23.59 -1.56 -1.15
CA MET A 26 23.21 -2.27 0.08
C MET A 26 23.60 -3.76 0.06
N GLY A 27 24.26 -4.23 -1.00
CA GLY A 27 24.62 -5.64 -1.19
C GLY A 27 23.44 -6.53 -1.60
N LEU A 28 22.38 -5.95 -2.17
CA LEU A 28 21.16 -6.66 -2.56
C LEU A 28 20.95 -6.64 -4.07
N THR A 29 20.32 -7.68 -4.61
CA THR A 29 19.80 -7.67 -5.97
C THR A 29 18.30 -7.35 -6.00
N VAL A 30 17.77 -6.99 -7.17
CA VAL A 30 16.32 -6.86 -7.39
C VAL A 30 15.58 -8.15 -6.99
N SER A 31 16.18 -9.31 -7.25
CA SER A 31 15.59 -10.59 -6.88
C SER A 31 15.55 -10.81 -5.36
N ASP A 32 16.55 -10.32 -4.63
CA ASP A 32 16.54 -10.35 -3.16
C ASP A 32 15.44 -9.47 -2.60
N LEU A 33 15.31 -8.24 -3.10
CA LEU A 33 14.23 -7.34 -2.69
C LEU A 33 12.85 -7.97 -2.92
N VAL A 34 12.60 -8.54 -4.10
CA VAL A 34 11.33 -9.21 -4.42
C VAL A 34 11.05 -10.36 -3.45
N ARG A 35 12.04 -11.22 -3.15
CA ARG A 35 11.88 -12.32 -2.20
C ARG A 35 11.59 -11.83 -0.79
N ILE A 36 12.31 -10.84 -0.30
CA ILE A 36 12.14 -10.26 1.04
C ILE A 36 10.73 -9.65 1.16
N THR A 37 10.33 -8.87 0.17
CA THR A 37 9.02 -8.19 0.12
C THR A 37 7.88 -9.20 0.14
N LEU A 38 7.91 -10.20 -0.75
CA LEU A 38 6.87 -11.24 -0.82
C LEU A 38 6.81 -12.08 0.45
N THR A 39 7.96 -12.35 1.08
CA THR A 39 8.02 -13.05 2.37
C THR A 39 7.34 -12.24 3.47
N LYS A 40 7.61 -10.93 3.53
CA LYS A 40 7.00 -10.03 4.51
C LYS A 40 5.48 -9.92 4.30
N VAL A 41 5.02 -9.73 3.07
CA VAL A 41 3.57 -9.70 2.73
C VAL A 41 2.88 -11.01 3.13
N ALA A 42 3.48 -12.15 2.80
CA ALA A 42 2.91 -13.46 3.13
C ALA A 42 2.78 -13.69 4.64
N LYS A 43 3.77 -13.20 5.42
CA LYS A 43 3.82 -13.35 6.88
C LYS A 43 2.94 -12.37 7.63
N GLU A 44 2.95 -11.10 7.23
CA GLU A 44 2.31 -10.01 7.98
C GLU A 44 0.91 -9.65 7.46
N LYS A 45 0.51 -10.18 6.30
CA LYS A 45 -0.78 -9.88 5.65
C LYS A 45 -1.01 -8.37 5.41
N ALA A 46 0.08 -7.63 5.28
CA ALA A 46 0.11 -6.19 5.05
C ALA A 46 1.17 -5.86 3.99
N LEU A 47 1.01 -4.70 3.34
CA LEU A 47 2.05 -4.17 2.45
C LEU A 47 3.19 -3.57 3.28
N PRO A 48 4.45 -3.78 2.87
CA PRO A 48 5.61 -3.38 3.67
C PRO A 48 6.03 -1.92 3.45
N PHE A 49 5.16 -1.12 2.82
CA PHE A 49 5.33 0.31 2.65
C PHE A 49 4.09 0.97 3.21
N ASP A 50 4.30 2.03 3.96
CA ASP A 50 3.24 2.94 4.34
C ASP A 50 2.63 3.53 3.06
N MET A 51 1.34 3.25 2.84
CA MET A 51 0.56 3.87 1.76
C MET A 51 0.33 5.34 2.09
N HIS A 52 1.38 6.16 1.93
CA HIS A 52 1.40 7.55 2.35
C HIS A 52 0.53 8.47 1.49
N VAL A 53 0.20 8.07 0.26
CA VAL A 53 -0.54 8.92 -0.67
C VAL A 53 -1.93 8.31 -0.88
N PRO A 54 -2.98 8.90 -0.26
CA PRO A 54 -4.34 8.52 -0.55
C PRO A 54 -4.61 8.66 -2.05
N ASN A 55 -5.43 7.77 -2.60
CA ASN A 55 -5.90 7.95 -3.97
C ASN A 55 -6.72 9.24 -4.09
N LYS A 56 -7.00 9.68 -5.32
CA LYS A 56 -7.71 10.93 -5.59
C LYS A 56 -9.03 11.05 -4.82
N LEU A 57 -9.81 9.96 -4.74
CA LEU A 57 -11.10 9.97 -4.06
C LEU A 57 -10.90 10.17 -2.56
N THR A 58 -10.04 9.39 -1.92
CA THR A 58 -9.76 9.51 -0.48
C THR A 58 -9.19 10.89 -0.13
N ALA A 59 -8.25 11.41 -0.92
CA ALA A 59 -7.69 12.74 -0.72
C ALA A 59 -8.75 13.84 -0.81
N GLN A 60 -9.67 13.74 -1.79
CA GLN A 60 -10.76 14.68 -1.95
C GLN A 60 -11.75 14.59 -0.77
N THR A 61 -12.18 13.39 -0.38
CA THR A 61 -13.09 13.20 0.77
C THR A 61 -12.50 13.77 2.06
N MET A 62 -11.20 13.61 2.30
CA MET A 62 -10.52 14.21 3.45
C MET A 62 -10.56 15.75 3.37
N ALA A 63 -10.20 16.33 2.22
CA ALA A 63 -10.20 17.77 2.03
C ALA A 63 -11.61 18.41 2.13
N ASP A 64 -12.64 17.70 1.68
CA ASP A 64 -14.04 18.13 1.79
C ASP A 64 -14.50 18.06 3.26
N SER A 65 -14.16 16.99 3.97
CA SER A 65 -14.47 16.84 5.40
C SER A 65 -13.80 17.91 6.25
N GLU A 66 -12.52 18.24 5.98
CA GLU A 66 -11.79 19.34 6.66
C GLU A 66 -12.45 20.72 6.45
N LYS A 67 -13.17 20.90 5.34
CA LYS A 67 -13.95 22.12 5.04
C LYS A 67 -15.39 22.05 5.58
N GLY A 68 -15.77 20.96 6.24
CA GLY A 68 -17.14 20.73 6.71
C GLY A 68 -18.13 20.37 5.60
N VAL A 69 -17.65 19.97 4.42
CA VAL A 69 -18.47 19.50 3.31
C VAL A 69 -18.76 18.02 3.51
N ASP A 70 -20.04 17.64 3.42
CA ASP A 70 -20.52 16.25 3.57
C ASP A 70 -20.13 15.58 4.90
N VAL A 71 -20.04 16.37 5.97
CA VAL A 71 -19.80 15.88 7.33
C VAL A 71 -21.12 15.66 8.07
N HIS A 72 -21.30 14.46 8.61
CA HIS A 72 -22.49 14.07 9.36
C HIS A 72 -22.17 13.90 10.84
N THR A 73 -23.11 14.22 11.73
CA THR A 73 -22.93 14.09 13.18
C THR A 73 -23.83 13.01 13.75
N ALA A 74 -23.34 12.33 14.80
CA ALA A 74 -24.11 11.36 15.58
C ALA A 74 -23.98 11.67 17.08
N LYS A 75 -25.07 11.42 17.83
CA LYS A 75 -25.14 11.69 19.27
C LYS A 75 -24.39 10.66 20.10
N ASP A 76 -24.43 9.41 19.66
CA ASP A 76 -23.80 8.25 20.29
C ASP A 76 -23.59 7.13 19.26
N ALA A 77 -23.06 5.99 19.71
CA ALA A 77 -22.80 4.84 18.83
C ALA A 77 -24.08 4.24 18.23
N ALA A 78 -25.20 4.24 18.95
CA ALA A 78 -26.46 3.68 18.44
C ALA A 78 -27.02 4.56 17.32
N ASP A 79 -27.01 5.88 17.49
CA ASP A 79 -27.40 6.86 16.46
C ASP A 79 -26.46 6.80 15.23
N LEU A 80 -25.17 6.52 15.44
CA LEU A 80 -24.22 6.33 14.34
C LEU A 80 -24.55 5.10 13.50
N PHE A 81 -24.75 3.95 14.14
CA PHE A 81 -25.04 2.69 13.43
C PHE A 81 -26.38 2.75 12.69
N ASP A 82 -27.43 3.33 13.31
CA ASP A 82 -28.72 3.56 12.65
C ASP A 82 -28.56 4.42 11.37
N LYS A 83 -27.79 5.51 11.44
CA LYS A 83 -27.50 6.37 10.27
C LYS A 83 -26.66 5.69 9.18
N LEU A 84 -25.82 4.73 9.55
CA LEU A 84 -24.99 3.95 8.63
C LEU A 84 -25.72 2.72 8.07
N GLY A 85 -26.86 2.35 8.63
CA GLY A 85 -27.64 1.18 8.23
C GLY A 85 -26.93 -0.15 8.51
N ILE A 86 -26.10 -0.21 9.55
CA ILE A 86 -25.37 -1.42 10.00
C ILE A 86 -25.70 -1.80 11.43
#